data_AF-A0A3G3K4H3-F1
#
_entry.id   AF-A0A3G3K4H3-F1
#
_cell.length_a   1.000
_cell.length_b   1.000
_cell.length_c   1.000
_cell.angle_alpha   90.00
_cell.angle_beta   90.00
_cell.angle_gamma   90.00
#
_symmetry.space_group_name_H-M   'P 1'
#
loop_
_entity.id
_entity.type
_entity.pdbx_description
1 polymer ?
#
loop_
_entity_poly.entity_id
_entity_poly.type
_entity_poly.pdbx_seq_one_letter_code
_entity_poly.pdbx_strand_id
1 'polypeptide(L)'
;MILRKWTCRALCLILVFSWVATAFAAGDSQTGTHWAASVLQKWQDNGWIHGYPDGSLKPDAPVKRAEFAALINRAFQLKEEKAGVSFVDLPASHWASHEIAIAVEAGYLKGNDQNKVNPDSRTTRQEAAVMIAALLKLPAPTIVDLSAWSDASEIAEWSKSSIAAVAAAGIMKGDASGKFRPKAFITRAETVASLDAALGLSQATKTFDKPGEYGSAASAPETIVGNVAITSAGVTLRNMVITGNLLLGQEIKDGDVTLDHVNVKGTTTVRGGGEHSIHVTDSVLVRVIVDKTGGKVRIVASGSTSVQ
;
A
#
# COMPACT_ATOMS: atom_id res chain seq x y z
N MET A 1 16.86 88.11 -1.69
CA MET A 1 17.89 88.82 -0.92
C MET A 1 18.34 87.90 0.21
N ILE A 2 19.56 87.33 0.09
CA ILE A 2 20.53 87.04 1.19
C ILE A 2 20.08 85.97 2.22
N LEU A 3 20.82 84.92 2.61
CA LEU A 3 22.12 84.34 2.26
C LEU A 3 22.17 82.94 2.90
N ARG A 4 22.85 82.00 2.21
CA ARG A 4 23.59 80.84 2.71
C ARG A 4 24.05 80.93 4.18
N LYS A 5 23.95 79.82 4.93
CA LYS A 5 25.07 79.25 5.73
C LYS A 5 24.99 77.72 5.83
N TRP A 6 26.03 77.08 5.34
CA TRP A 6 26.41 75.69 5.60
C TRP A 6 27.17 75.61 6.92
N THR A 7 26.96 74.57 7.72
CA THR A 7 28.02 73.90 8.51
C THR A 7 27.59 72.51 8.95
N CYS A 8 28.36 71.51 8.46
CA CYS A 8 28.82 70.30 9.13
C CYS A 8 28.22 69.92 10.50
N ARG A 9 27.69 68.69 10.59
CA ARG A 9 28.17 67.68 11.56
C ARG A 9 27.64 66.28 11.21
N ALA A 10 28.59 65.36 11.07
CA ALA A 10 28.42 63.92 10.93
C ALA A 10 27.86 63.30 12.21
N LEU A 11 27.01 62.26 12.12
CA LEU A 11 27.07 61.10 13.03
C LEU A 11 26.09 59.96 12.65
N CYS A 12 26.63 58.74 12.64
CA CYS A 12 26.01 57.43 12.81
C CYS A 12 24.98 56.90 11.79
N LEU A 13 25.52 56.18 10.80
CA LEU A 13 24.96 54.93 10.29
C LEU A 13 24.62 53.99 11.47
N ILE A 14 23.35 53.61 11.64
CA ILE A 14 22.98 52.35 12.31
C ILE A 14 22.13 51.57 11.31
N LEU A 15 22.80 50.67 10.60
CA LEU A 15 22.21 49.56 9.86
C LEU A 15 21.47 48.67 10.86
N VAL A 16 20.14 48.74 10.88
CA VAL A 16 19.31 47.74 11.56
C VAL A 16 19.26 46.52 10.64
N PHE A 17 20.31 45.70 10.72
CA PHE A 17 20.35 44.40 10.06
C PHE A 17 19.45 43.46 10.86
N SER A 18 18.16 43.44 10.51
CA SER A 18 17.19 42.53 11.09
C SER A 18 17.56 41.09 10.72
N TRP A 19 18.29 40.44 11.62
CA TRP A 19 18.46 39.00 11.63
C TRP A 19 17.08 38.35 11.75
N VAL A 20 16.55 37.86 10.63
CA VAL A 20 15.56 36.78 10.67
C VAL A 20 16.37 35.53 11.00
N ALA A 21 16.35 35.14 12.28
CA ALA A 21 16.80 33.81 12.66
C ALA A 21 15.83 32.81 12.04
N THR A 22 16.23 32.17 10.94
CA THR A 22 15.61 30.90 10.54
C THR A 22 15.93 29.90 11.63
N ALA A 23 14.97 29.67 12.53
CA ALA A 23 15.02 28.55 13.44
C ALA A 23 14.97 27.27 12.60
N PHE A 24 16.10 26.59 12.43
CA PHE A 24 16.08 25.16 12.14
C PHE A 24 15.51 24.48 13.38
N ALA A 25 14.32 23.88 13.25
CA ALA A 25 13.81 22.97 14.24
C ALA A 25 14.87 21.88 14.45
N ALA A 26 15.43 21.82 15.66
CA ALA A 26 16.31 20.74 16.07
C ALA A 26 15.51 19.43 15.94
N GLY A 27 16.07 18.46 15.22
CA GLY A 27 15.49 17.13 15.05
C GLY A 27 15.08 16.55 16.41
N ASP A 28 13.84 16.05 16.45
CA ASP A 28 13.19 15.49 17.62
C ASP A 28 14.04 14.37 18.25
N SER A 29 14.64 14.65 19.42
CA SER A 29 15.50 13.71 20.14
C SER A 29 14.75 12.47 20.66
N GLN A 30 13.41 12.44 20.59
CA GLN A 30 12.61 11.24 20.88
C GLN A 30 12.50 10.30 19.66
N THR A 31 12.66 10.83 18.45
CA THR A 31 12.59 10.00 17.24
C THR A 31 13.90 9.26 16.99
N GLY A 32 15.07 9.85 17.27
CA GLY A 32 16.37 9.21 16.95
C GLY A 32 16.70 7.91 17.71
N THR A 33 16.11 7.68 18.88
CA THR A 33 16.30 6.46 19.70
C THR A 33 15.12 5.49 19.66
N HIS A 34 14.01 5.89 19.04
CA HIS A 34 12.81 5.06 18.93
C HIS A 34 13.03 3.93 17.92
N TRP A 35 12.53 2.71 18.18
CA TRP A 35 12.75 1.56 17.29
C TRP A 35 12.25 1.79 15.86
N ALA A 36 11.21 2.60 15.69
CA ALA A 36 10.63 2.97 14.40
C ALA A 36 11.25 4.22 13.75
N ALA A 37 12.30 4.81 14.33
CA ALA A 37 12.94 6.04 13.84
C ALA A 37 13.18 6.02 12.32
N SER A 38 13.87 4.97 11.86
CA SER A 38 14.33 4.84 10.48
C SER A 38 13.16 4.72 9.51
N VAL A 39 12.16 3.89 9.82
CA VAL A 39 10.99 3.72 8.94
C VAL A 39 10.10 4.97 8.92
N LEU A 40 9.98 5.65 10.06
CA LEU A 40 9.26 6.91 10.17
C LEU A 40 9.92 8.02 9.34
N GLN A 41 11.24 8.15 9.43
CA GLN A 41 12.00 9.10 8.62
C GLN A 41 11.87 8.78 7.13
N LYS A 42 12.03 7.51 6.73
CA LYS A 42 11.80 7.06 5.35
C LYS A 42 10.42 7.49 4.84
N TRP A 43 9.38 7.32 5.64
CA TRP A 43 8.02 7.72 5.26
C TRP A 43 7.86 9.23 5.16
N GLN A 44 8.55 10.02 6.00
CA GLN A 44 8.56 11.48 5.89
C GLN A 44 9.25 11.94 4.61
N ASP A 45 10.42 11.36 4.30
CA ASP A 45 11.21 11.71 3.12
C ASP A 45 10.47 11.41 1.81
N ASN A 46 9.68 10.33 1.78
CA ASN A 46 8.79 10.01 0.67
C ASN A 46 7.48 10.82 0.66
N GLY A 47 7.26 11.67 1.67
CA GLY A 47 6.05 12.48 1.82
C GLY A 47 4.80 11.67 2.18
N TRP A 48 4.92 10.42 2.62
CA TRP A 48 3.78 9.55 2.94
C TRP A 48 3.19 9.80 4.32
N ILE A 49 4.00 10.31 5.25
CA ILE A 49 3.59 10.75 6.57
C ILE A 49 4.01 12.19 6.81
N HIS A 50 3.16 12.93 7.51
CA HIS A 50 3.49 14.26 8.01
C HIS A 50 3.60 14.25 9.53
N GLY A 51 4.50 15.07 10.06
CA GLY A 51 4.55 15.38 11.49
C GLY A 51 3.40 16.29 11.90
N TYR A 52 3.26 16.46 13.21
CA TYR A 52 2.33 17.43 13.78
C TYR A 52 2.88 18.85 13.62
N PRO A 53 2.05 19.90 13.81
CA PRO A 53 2.51 21.29 13.71
C PRO A 53 3.67 21.65 14.66
N ASP A 54 3.82 20.88 15.74
CA ASP A 54 4.93 21.00 16.71
C ASP A 54 6.25 20.34 16.22
N GLY A 55 6.27 19.80 15.00
CA GLY A 55 7.42 19.14 14.39
C GLY A 55 7.62 17.68 14.79
N SER A 56 6.84 17.17 15.76
CA SER A 56 6.98 15.80 16.24
C SER A 56 6.25 14.79 15.36
N LEU A 57 6.70 13.53 15.37
CA LEU A 57 6.00 12.42 14.72
C LEU A 57 5.04 11.68 15.64
N LYS A 58 5.21 11.78 16.97
CA LYS A 58 4.42 11.08 18.00
C LYS A 58 4.27 9.57 17.70
N PRO A 59 5.39 8.80 17.67
CA PRO A 59 5.39 7.39 17.29
C PRO A 59 4.40 6.53 18.11
N ASP A 60 4.26 6.80 19.40
CA ASP A 60 3.40 6.01 20.30
C ASP A 60 1.94 6.51 20.35
N ALA A 61 1.60 7.58 19.62
CA ALA A 61 0.23 8.05 19.58
C ALA A 61 -0.67 7.04 18.83
N PRO A 62 -1.86 6.72 19.37
CA PRO A 62 -2.81 5.86 18.67
C PRO A 62 -3.36 6.57 17.43
N VAL A 63 -3.54 5.82 16.35
CA VAL A 63 -3.99 6.35 15.06
C VAL A 63 -5.51 6.21 14.92
N LYS A 64 -6.17 7.25 14.41
CA LYS A 64 -7.60 7.22 14.04
C LYS A 64 -7.82 6.45 12.75
N ARG A 65 -9.03 5.94 12.53
CA ARG A 65 -9.38 5.18 11.32
C ARG A 65 -9.22 5.99 10.03
N ALA A 66 -9.62 7.26 10.06
CA ALA A 66 -9.40 8.19 8.95
C ALA A 66 -7.92 8.45 8.66
N GLU A 67 -7.10 8.61 9.70
CA GLU A 67 -5.65 8.81 9.56
C GLU A 67 -4.97 7.56 9.00
N PHE A 68 -5.40 6.37 9.44
CA PHE A 68 -4.92 5.10 8.92
C PHE A 68 -5.22 4.96 7.42
N ALA A 69 -6.45 5.30 6.99
CA ALA A 69 -6.82 5.32 5.58
C ALA A 69 -5.97 6.32 4.78
N ALA A 70 -5.76 7.54 5.29
CA ALA A 70 -4.95 8.56 4.63
C ALA A 70 -3.47 8.15 4.49
N LEU A 71 -2.94 7.37 5.44
CA LEU A 71 -1.58 6.81 5.34
C LEU A 71 -1.50 5.73 4.26
N ILE A 72 -2.48 4.83 4.20
CA ILE A 72 -2.56 3.81 3.14
C ILE A 72 -2.64 4.47 1.76
N ASN A 73 -3.60 5.37 1.55
CA ASN A 73 -3.84 5.96 0.24
C ASN A 73 -2.60 6.67 -0.30
N ARG A 74 -1.91 7.44 0.55
CA ARG A 74 -0.71 8.17 0.16
C ARG A 74 0.46 7.24 -0.16
N ALA A 75 0.70 6.25 0.70
CA ALA A 75 1.84 5.35 0.57
C ALA A 75 1.68 4.37 -0.62
N PHE A 76 0.46 3.89 -0.86
CA PHE A 76 0.12 3.00 -1.98
C PHE A 76 -0.31 3.75 -3.25
N GLN A 77 -0.32 5.09 -3.22
CA GLN A 77 -0.70 5.97 -4.33
C GLN A 77 -2.11 5.69 -4.89
N LEU A 78 -3.04 5.35 -4.00
CA LEU A 78 -4.45 5.13 -4.35
C LEU A 78 -5.13 6.48 -4.54
N LYS A 79 -5.85 6.64 -5.66
CA LYS A 79 -6.47 7.91 -6.07
C LYS A 79 -7.90 7.77 -6.56
N GLU A 80 -8.29 6.56 -6.97
CA GLU A 80 -9.62 6.31 -7.51
C GLU A 80 -10.65 6.29 -6.37
N GLU A 81 -11.72 7.06 -6.54
CA GLU A 81 -12.80 7.18 -5.57
C GLU A 81 -14.04 6.44 -6.06
N LYS A 82 -14.72 5.76 -5.13
CA LYS A 82 -16.02 5.19 -5.42
C LYS A 82 -17.07 6.28 -5.40
N ALA A 83 -17.74 6.47 -6.53
CA ALA A 83 -18.84 7.42 -6.63
C ALA A 83 -20.01 7.03 -5.70
N GLY A 84 -20.59 8.03 -5.02
CA GLY A 84 -21.80 7.85 -4.20
C GLY A 84 -21.58 7.19 -2.84
N VAL A 85 -20.34 7.10 -2.34
CA VAL A 85 -20.07 6.63 -0.97
C VAL A 85 -20.62 7.63 0.05
N SER A 86 -21.45 7.14 0.97
CA SER A 86 -21.99 7.94 2.08
C SER A 86 -22.16 7.10 3.34
N PHE A 87 -21.73 7.63 4.49
CA PHE A 87 -21.91 7.00 5.80
C PHE A 87 -22.61 7.98 6.76
N VAL A 88 -23.36 7.43 7.72
CA VAL A 88 -24.19 8.25 8.63
C VAL A 88 -23.35 9.13 9.57
N ASP A 89 -22.08 8.77 9.78
CA ASP A 89 -21.12 9.45 10.65
C ASP A 89 -19.96 10.10 9.88
N LEU A 90 -20.09 10.25 8.57
CA LEU A 90 -19.11 10.92 7.71
C LEU A 90 -19.81 11.96 6.82
N PRO A 91 -19.98 13.21 7.32
CA PRO A 91 -20.48 14.31 6.50
C PRO A 91 -19.53 14.61 5.34
N ALA A 92 -20.05 15.02 4.18
CA ALA A 92 -19.21 15.34 3.02
C ALA A 92 -18.13 16.40 3.29
N SER A 93 -18.38 17.32 4.24
CA SER A 93 -17.41 18.35 4.68
C SER A 93 -16.29 17.84 5.58
N HIS A 94 -16.37 16.59 6.07
CA HIS A 94 -15.31 16.01 6.88
C HIS A 94 -14.03 15.83 6.04
N TRP A 95 -12.88 16.19 6.59
CA TRP A 95 -11.60 16.18 5.87
C TRP A 95 -11.25 14.80 5.26
N ALA A 96 -11.68 13.73 5.94
CA ALA A 96 -11.43 12.36 5.51
C ALA A 96 -12.46 11.81 4.51
N SER A 97 -13.46 12.58 4.08
CA SER A 97 -14.49 12.08 3.16
C SER A 97 -13.90 11.50 1.88
N HIS A 98 -12.94 12.23 1.29
CA HIS A 98 -12.17 11.79 0.13
C HIS A 98 -11.36 10.51 0.42
N GLU A 99 -10.61 10.51 1.53
CA GLU A 99 -9.77 9.37 1.92
C GLU A 99 -10.57 8.08 2.12
N ILE A 100 -11.77 8.19 2.69
CA ILE A 100 -12.67 7.06 2.89
C ILE A 100 -13.28 6.57 1.57
N ALA A 101 -13.63 7.46 0.64
CA ALA A 101 -14.13 7.07 -0.67
C ALA A 101 -13.10 6.24 -1.45
N ILE A 102 -11.82 6.63 -1.41
CA ILE A 102 -10.71 5.85 -1.97
C ILE A 102 -10.58 4.51 -1.25
N ALA A 103 -10.67 4.51 0.09
CA ALA A 103 -10.52 3.29 0.88
C ALA A 103 -11.60 2.23 0.56
N VAL A 104 -12.82 2.70 0.28
CA VAL A 104 -13.94 1.85 -0.15
C VAL A 104 -13.74 1.34 -1.57
N GLU A 105 -13.26 2.17 -2.49
CA GLU A 105 -12.96 1.76 -3.87
C GLU A 105 -11.86 0.70 -3.92
N ALA A 106 -10.79 0.93 -3.17
CA ALA A 106 -9.70 -0.03 -3.03
C ALA A 106 -10.09 -1.30 -2.25
N GLY A 107 -11.29 -1.32 -1.64
CA GLY A 107 -11.87 -2.50 -1.00
C GLY A 107 -11.29 -2.87 0.36
N TYR A 108 -10.43 -2.02 0.95
CA TYR A 108 -9.82 -2.30 2.26
C TYR A 108 -10.61 -1.71 3.44
N LEU A 109 -11.61 -0.88 3.15
CA LEU A 109 -12.53 -0.34 4.16
C LEU A 109 -13.98 -0.54 3.71
N LYS A 110 -14.81 -0.98 4.65
CA LYS A 110 -16.27 -1.00 4.52
C LYS A 110 -16.92 -0.44 5.78
N GLY A 111 -18.11 0.12 5.64
CA GLY A 111 -18.95 0.47 6.79
C GLY A 111 -19.45 -0.76 7.53
N ASN A 112 -19.93 -0.55 8.75
CA ASN A 112 -20.61 -1.58 9.54
C ASN A 112 -22.10 -1.70 9.16
N ASP A 113 -22.82 -2.60 9.83
CA ASP A 113 -24.25 -2.85 9.58
C ASP A 113 -25.16 -1.64 9.85
N GLN A 114 -24.64 -0.62 10.54
CA GLN A 114 -25.33 0.66 10.79
C GLN A 114 -24.93 1.76 9.79
N ASN A 115 -24.26 1.39 8.71
CA ASN A 115 -23.70 2.31 7.72
C ASN A 115 -22.77 3.38 8.33
N LYS A 116 -21.98 2.99 9.35
CA LYS A 116 -20.95 3.83 9.98
C LYS A 116 -19.56 3.39 9.60
N VAL A 117 -18.66 4.36 9.47
CA VAL A 117 -17.22 4.14 9.23
C VAL A 117 -16.37 4.50 10.44
N ASN A 118 -16.90 5.27 11.40
CA ASN A 118 -16.24 5.73 12.63
C ASN A 118 -14.87 6.38 12.34
N PRO A 119 -14.81 7.45 11.51
CA PRO A 119 -13.55 7.98 10.99
C PRO A 119 -12.64 8.53 12.10
N ASP A 120 -13.22 9.07 13.16
CA ASP A 120 -12.51 9.66 14.29
C ASP A 120 -12.18 8.68 15.43
N SER A 121 -12.67 7.45 15.35
CA SER A 121 -12.36 6.42 16.34
C SER A 121 -10.93 5.93 16.17
N ARG A 122 -10.27 5.63 17.30
CA ARG A 122 -8.95 4.99 17.30
C ARG A 122 -9.06 3.58 16.74
N THR A 123 -8.12 3.20 15.88
CA THR A 123 -8.08 1.88 15.24
C THR A 123 -7.44 0.87 16.16
N THR A 124 -8.09 -0.27 16.36
CA THR A 124 -7.51 -1.41 17.08
C THR A 124 -6.56 -2.21 16.18
N ARG A 125 -5.63 -2.95 16.79
CA ARG A 125 -4.68 -3.79 16.03
C ARG A 125 -5.37 -4.86 15.19
N GLN A 126 -6.49 -5.44 15.66
CA GLN A 126 -7.26 -6.41 14.86
C GLN A 126 -7.98 -5.75 13.67
N GLU A 127 -8.45 -4.51 13.81
CA GLU A 127 -9.03 -3.77 12.69
C GLU A 127 -7.96 -3.41 11.64
N ALA A 128 -6.78 -2.98 12.10
CA ALA A 128 -5.64 -2.71 11.23
C ALA A 128 -5.25 -3.97 10.42
N ALA A 129 -5.20 -5.14 11.07
CA ALA A 129 -4.93 -6.41 10.40
C ALA A 129 -5.95 -6.72 9.30
N VAL A 130 -7.24 -6.53 9.57
CA VAL A 130 -8.30 -6.72 8.56
C VAL A 130 -8.14 -5.76 7.39
N MET A 131 -7.89 -4.48 7.66
CA MET A 131 -7.69 -3.48 6.61
C MET A 131 -6.45 -3.80 5.75
N ILE A 132 -5.33 -4.15 6.36
CA ILE A 132 -4.09 -4.49 5.63
C ILE A 132 -4.25 -5.78 4.82
N ALA A 133 -4.87 -6.81 5.40
CA ALA A 133 -5.13 -8.07 4.68
C ALA A 133 -6.02 -7.83 3.45
N ALA A 134 -7.06 -7.01 3.59
CA ALA A 134 -7.94 -6.65 2.50
C ALA A 134 -7.23 -5.80 1.43
N LEU A 135 -6.42 -4.82 1.84
CA LEU A 135 -5.61 -3.97 0.94
C LEU A 135 -4.72 -4.80 0.02
N LEU A 136 -4.00 -5.77 0.58
CA LEU A 136 -3.11 -6.64 -0.20
C LEU A 136 -3.82 -7.84 -0.83
N LYS A 137 -5.14 -7.98 -0.61
CA LYS A 137 -5.93 -9.13 -1.04
C LYS A 137 -5.28 -10.45 -0.60
N LEU A 138 -4.78 -10.50 0.64
CA LEU A 138 -4.09 -11.67 1.16
C LEU A 138 -5.04 -12.87 1.15
N PRO A 139 -4.55 -14.06 0.76
CA PRO A 139 -5.36 -15.25 0.79
C PRO A 139 -5.72 -15.60 2.24
N ALA A 140 -6.96 -16.04 2.46
CA ALA A 140 -7.33 -16.65 3.72
C ALA A 140 -6.49 -17.93 3.90
N PRO A 141 -5.79 -18.12 5.02
CA PRO A 141 -5.01 -19.31 5.23
C PRO A 141 -5.93 -20.53 5.36
N THR A 142 -5.52 -21.66 4.78
CA THR A 142 -6.25 -22.94 4.87
C THR A 142 -6.44 -23.38 6.31
N ILE A 143 -5.47 -23.06 7.17
CA ILE A 143 -5.51 -23.31 8.60
C ILE A 143 -5.27 -21.97 9.30
N VAL A 144 -6.25 -21.54 10.09
CA VAL A 144 -6.10 -20.35 10.94
C VAL A 144 -5.33 -20.76 12.20
N ASP A 145 -4.01 -20.63 12.14
CA ASP A 145 -3.13 -20.87 13.28
C ASP A 145 -2.89 -19.56 14.06
N LEU A 146 -3.41 -19.53 15.28
CA LEU A 146 -3.23 -18.43 16.24
C LEU A 146 -2.49 -18.89 17.50
N SER A 147 -1.93 -20.10 17.49
CA SER A 147 -1.26 -20.72 18.64
C SER A 147 -0.02 -19.95 19.10
N ALA A 148 0.56 -19.12 18.22
CA ALA A 148 1.64 -18.20 18.57
C ALA A 148 1.24 -17.12 19.60
N TRP A 149 -0.08 -16.87 19.77
CA TRP A 149 -0.59 -15.77 20.61
C TRP A 149 -1.30 -16.29 21.86
N SER A 150 -0.73 -15.97 23.02
CA SER A 150 -1.31 -16.32 24.33
C SER A 150 -2.65 -15.63 24.62
N ASP A 151 -2.95 -14.53 23.93
CA ASP A 151 -4.21 -13.78 24.00
C ASP A 151 -5.15 -14.09 22.81
N ALA A 152 -4.98 -15.23 22.13
CA ALA A 152 -5.82 -15.62 20.99
C ALA A 152 -7.33 -15.68 21.31
N SER A 153 -7.70 -15.93 22.58
CA SER A 153 -9.09 -15.92 23.03
C SER A 153 -9.73 -14.52 23.03
N GLU A 154 -8.94 -13.45 23.00
CA GLU A 154 -9.44 -12.07 22.91
C GLU A 154 -9.67 -11.61 21.46
N ILE A 155 -9.19 -12.39 20.48
CA ILE A 155 -9.33 -12.08 19.06
C ILE A 155 -10.77 -12.32 18.61
N ALA A 156 -11.40 -11.29 18.05
CA ALA A 156 -12.75 -11.42 17.54
C ALA A 156 -12.79 -12.34 16.31
N GLU A 157 -13.82 -13.18 16.21
CA GLU A 157 -13.95 -14.22 15.17
C GLU A 157 -13.75 -13.66 13.75
N TRP A 158 -14.36 -12.51 13.46
CA TRP A 158 -14.29 -11.83 12.16
C TRP A 158 -12.88 -11.38 11.76
N SER A 159 -11.94 -11.30 12.70
CA SER A 159 -10.57 -10.83 12.48
C SER A 159 -9.53 -11.94 12.43
N LYS A 160 -9.87 -13.16 12.88
CA LYS A 160 -8.92 -14.27 13.05
C LYS A 160 -8.17 -14.61 11.77
N SER A 161 -8.89 -14.76 10.66
CA SER A 161 -8.31 -15.09 9.36
C SER A 161 -7.34 -14.01 8.88
N SER A 162 -7.73 -12.73 8.98
CA SER A 162 -6.87 -11.61 8.58
C SER A 162 -5.64 -11.48 9.47
N ILE A 163 -5.77 -11.69 10.78
CA ILE A 163 -4.62 -11.68 11.71
C ILE A 163 -3.63 -12.79 11.35
N ALA A 164 -4.12 -14.01 11.11
CA ALA A 164 -3.28 -15.11 10.67
C ALA A 164 -2.59 -14.79 9.33
N ALA A 165 -3.30 -14.20 8.37
CA ALA A 165 -2.74 -13.81 7.08
C ALA A 165 -1.64 -12.75 7.19
N VAL A 166 -1.85 -11.66 7.93
CA VAL A 166 -0.82 -10.61 8.10
C VAL A 166 0.37 -11.10 8.92
N ALA A 167 0.17 -12.05 9.83
CA ALA A 167 1.23 -12.68 10.60
C ALA A 167 2.08 -13.61 9.71
N ALA A 168 1.43 -14.48 8.93
CA ALA A 168 2.11 -15.37 7.98
C ALA A 168 2.90 -14.59 6.92
N ALA A 169 2.38 -13.45 6.47
CA ALA A 169 3.06 -12.53 5.56
C ALA A 169 4.16 -11.69 6.24
N GLY A 170 4.32 -11.77 7.56
CA GLY A 170 5.32 -11.01 8.32
C GLY A 170 5.03 -9.51 8.45
N ILE A 171 3.81 -9.06 8.13
CA ILE A 171 3.40 -7.66 8.11
C ILE A 171 3.08 -7.13 9.51
N MET A 172 2.41 -7.95 10.32
CA MET A 172 2.12 -7.65 11.72
C MET A 172 2.64 -8.77 12.61
N LYS A 173 3.15 -8.41 13.78
CA LYS A 173 3.72 -9.33 14.76
C LYS A 173 3.15 -9.03 16.14
N GLY A 174 3.11 -10.04 17.00
CA GLY A 174 2.86 -9.85 18.43
C GLY A 174 4.05 -9.23 19.15
N ASP A 175 3.86 -8.93 20.43
CA ASP A 175 4.91 -8.41 21.30
C ASP A 175 5.85 -9.52 21.81
N ALA A 176 6.91 -9.12 22.50
CA ALA A 176 7.88 -10.04 23.09
C ALA A 176 7.29 -10.96 24.18
N SER A 177 6.09 -10.66 24.68
CA SER A 177 5.36 -11.50 25.65
C SER A 177 4.47 -12.54 24.96
N GLY A 178 4.54 -12.66 23.63
CA GLY A 178 3.72 -13.61 22.87
C GLY A 178 2.24 -13.21 22.84
N LYS A 179 1.94 -11.91 22.83
CA LYS A 179 0.58 -11.38 22.69
C LYS A 179 0.41 -10.60 21.40
N PHE A 180 -0.71 -10.80 20.70
CA PHE A 180 -1.05 -9.98 19.53
C PHE A 180 -1.64 -8.63 19.92
N ARG A 181 -2.31 -8.54 21.08
CA ARG A 181 -3.05 -7.39 21.61
C ARG A 181 -4.17 -6.90 20.68
N PRO A 182 -5.14 -7.77 20.32
CA PRO A 182 -6.14 -7.47 19.29
C PRO A 182 -6.97 -6.21 19.59
N LYS A 183 -7.28 -5.95 20.86
CA LYS A 183 -8.11 -4.82 21.31
C LYS A 183 -7.31 -3.55 21.62
N ALA A 184 -5.98 -3.61 21.64
CA ALA A 184 -5.17 -2.42 21.84
C ALA A 184 -5.23 -1.53 20.60
N PHE A 185 -5.16 -0.20 20.80
CA PHE A 185 -5.05 0.73 19.69
C PHE A 185 -3.68 0.61 19.04
N ILE A 186 -3.64 0.56 17.70
CA ILE A 186 -2.39 0.54 16.97
C ILE A 186 -1.72 1.91 17.04
N THR A 187 -0.44 1.94 17.36
CA THR A 187 0.32 3.20 17.41
C THR A 187 0.70 3.67 16.01
N ARG A 188 1.13 4.91 15.89
CA ARG A 188 1.60 5.48 14.62
C ARG A 188 2.86 4.78 14.11
N ALA A 189 3.78 4.43 15.01
CA ALA A 189 4.97 3.65 14.69
C ALA A 189 4.62 2.24 14.20
N GLU A 190 3.71 1.54 14.88
CA GLU A 190 3.24 0.22 14.45
C GLU A 190 2.52 0.29 13.10
N THR A 191 1.66 1.30 12.90
CA THR A 191 0.96 1.53 11.64
C THR A 191 1.96 1.68 10.49
N VAL A 192 2.94 2.57 10.64
CA VAL A 192 3.94 2.84 9.60
C VAL A 192 4.81 1.61 9.33
N ALA A 193 5.28 0.91 10.37
CA ALA A 193 6.08 -0.29 10.21
C ALA A 193 5.33 -1.40 9.47
N SER A 194 4.05 -1.63 9.82
CA SER A 194 3.22 -2.63 9.14
C SER A 194 2.90 -2.23 7.70
N LEU A 195 2.59 -0.96 7.44
CA LEU A 195 2.36 -0.51 6.07
C LEU A 195 3.64 -0.52 5.22
N ASP A 196 4.82 -0.27 5.81
CA ASP A 196 6.10 -0.38 5.10
C ASP A 196 6.39 -1.83 4.68
N ALA A 197 6.14 -2.79 5.58
CA ALA A 197 6.24 -4.21 5.27
C ALA A 197 5.23 -4.62 4.18
N ALA A 198 3.99 -4.13 4.28
CA ALA A 198 2.95 -4.35 3.27
C ALA A 198 3.34 -3.79 1.89
N LEU A 199 3.90 -2.57 1.84
CA LEU A 199 4.41 -1.96 0.61
C LEU A 199 5.53 -2.79 -0.01
N GLY A 200 6.47 -3.28 0.81
CA GLY A 200 7.56 -4.13 0.34
C GLY A 200 7.03 -5.37 -0.40
N LEU A 201 5.99 -6.01 0.13
CA LEU A 201 5.33 -7.15 -0.51
C LEU A 201 4.56 -6.76 -1.77
N SER A 202 3.82 -5.65 -1.75
CA SER A 202 3.02 -5.24 -2.93
C SER A 202 3.89 -4.81 -4.10
N GLN A 203 5.09 -4.29 -3.84
CA GLN A 203 6.07 -3.86 -4.84
C GLN A 203 7.00 -5.00 -5.31
N ALA A 204 7.11 -6.08 -4.52
CA ALA A 204 7.94 -7.22 -4.86
C ALA A 204 7.53 -7.81 -6.22
N THR A 205 8.51 -8.16 -7.06
CA THR A 205 8.26 -8.75 -8.37
C THR A 205 8.89 -10.13 -8.45
N LYS A 206 8.06 -11.18 -8.58
CA LYS A 206 8.52 -12.54 -8.87
C LYS A 206 8.76 -12.65 -10.37
N THR A 207 9.99 -12.98 -10.77
CA THR A 207 10.37 -13.07 -12.19
C THR A 207 10.48 -14.52 -12.64
N PHE A 208 9.83 -14.84 -13.76
CA PHE A 208 9.95 -16.11 -14.49
C PHE A 208 10.78 -15.86 -15.76
N ASP A 209 12.07 -16.16 -15.65
CA ASP A 209 13.10 -15.84 -16.65
C ASP A 209 13.63 -17.07 -17.40
N LYS A 210 12.99 -18.22 -17.21
CA LYS A 210 13.34 -19.48 -17.89
C LYS A 210 12.08 -20.16 -18.42
N PRO A 211 12.14 -20.84 -19.58
CA PRO A 211 11.03 -21.64 -20.06
C PRO A 211 10.66 -22.73 -19.04
N GLY A 212 9.37 -23.02 -18.92
CA GLY A 212 8.87 -24.04 -18.00
C GLY A 212 7.43 -23.83 -17.60
N GLU A 213 6.85 -24.87 -17.01
CA GLU A 213 5.55 -24.80 -16.36
C GLU A 213 5.72 -24.46 -14.88
N TYR A 214 4.97 -23.46 -14.42
CA TYR A 214 4.94 -23.02 -13.03
C TYR A 214 3.52 -23.14 -12.49
N GLY A 215 3.39 -23.71 -11.29
CA GLY A 215 2.10 -24.05 -10.69
C GLY A 215 1.61 -25.44 -11.11
N SER A 216 0.45 -25.83 -10.61
CA SER A 216 -0.11 -27.18 -10.84
C SER A 216 -1.63 -27.14 -10.95
N ALA A 217 -2.18 -27.85 -11.93
CA ALA A 217 -3.62 -28.06 -12.07
C ALA A 217 -4.22 -28.98 -10.98
N ALA A 218 -3.38 -29.75 -10.28
CA ALA A 218 -3.83 -30.74 -9.31
C ALA A 218 -3.94 -30.20 -7.87
N SER A 219 -3.53 -28.95 -7.63
CA SER A 219 -3.48 -28.34 -6.30
C SER A 219 -4.43 -27.15 -6.18
N ALA A 220 -4.62 -26.64 -4.96
CA ALA A 220 -5.23 -25.33 -4.78
C ALA A 220 -4.40 -24.23 -5.49
N PRO A 221 -5.03 -23.13 -5.94
CA PRO A 221 -4.31 -22.05 -6.61
C PRO A 221 -3.16 -21.49 -5.77
N GLU A 222 -1.97 -21.33 -6.37
CA GLU A 222 -0.85 -20.64 -5.72
C GLU A 222 -1.10 -19.13 -5.76
N THR A 223 -1.01 -18.45 -4.61
CA THR A 223 -1.16 -16.99 -4.55
C THR A 223 0.21 -16.31 -4.46
N ILE A 224 0.50 -15.42 -5.40
CA ILE A 224 1.65 -14.54 -5.38
C ILE A 224 1.21 -13.17 -4.88
N VAL A 225 1.73 -12.79 -3.70
CA VAL A 225 1.57 -11.44 -3.15
C VAL A 225 2.59 -10.52 -3.82
N GLY A 226 2.12 -9.49 -4.53
CA GLY A 226 2.95 -8.60 -5.34
C GLY A 226 2.82 -8.82 -6.85
N ASN A 227 3.82 -8.33 -7.58
CA ASN A 227 3.87 -8.32 -9.04
C ASN A 227 4.54 -9.59 -9.59
N VAL A 228 4.26 -9.88 -10.85
CA VAL A 228 4.90 -10.95 -11.60
C VAL A 228 5.45 -10.39 -12.91
N ALA A 229 6.66 -10.83 -13.29
CA ALA A 229 7.22 -10.57 -14.60
C ALA A 229 7.57 -11.90 -15.28
N ILE A 230 7.18 -12.04 -16.54
CA ILE A 230 7.61 -13.13 -17.42
C ILE A 230 8.57 -12.51 -18.43
N THR A 231 9.82 -12.96 -18.43
CA THR A 231 10.89 -12.41 -19.29
C THR A 231 11.50 -13.47 -20.20
N SER A 232 10.98 -14.69 -20.19
CA SER A 232 11.36 -15.75 -21.12
C SER A 232 10.16 -16.29 -21.89
N ALA A 233 10.38 -16.61 -23.16
CA ALA A 233 9.47 -17.42 -23.94
C ALA A 233 9.37 -18.85 -23.35
N GLY A 234 8.26 -19.54 -23.67
CA GLY A 234 7.98 -20.90 -23.22
C GLY A 234 7.59 -20.99 -21.75
N VAL A 235 7.18 -19.88 -21.12
CA VAL A 235 6.66 -19.87 -19.75
C VAL A 235 5.17 -20.16 -19.78
N THR A 236 4.76 -21.13 -18.96
CA THR A 236 3.37 -21.42 -18.66
C THR A 236 3.12 -21.16 -17.18
N LEU A 237 2.25 -20.20 -16.86
CA LEU A 237 1.72 -20.03 -15.51
C LEU A 237 0.39 -20.77 -15.42
N ARG A 238 0.25 -21.62 -14.39
CA ARG A 238 -0.92 -22.49 -14.23
C ARG A 238 -1.50 -22.39 -12.83
N ASN A 239 -2.80 -22.16 -12.73
CA ASN A 239 -3.57 -22.16 -11.49
C ASN A 239 -2.98 -21.22 -10.42
N MET A 240 -2.88 -19.93 -10.78
CA MET A 240 -2.24 -18.91 -9.94
C MET A 240 -3.14 -17.69 -9.72
N VAL A 241 -3.01 -17.08 -8.56
CA VAL A 241 -3.59 -15.76 -8.25
C VAL A 241 -2.45 -14.77 -8.06
N ILE A 242 -2.42 -13.72 -8.88
CA ILE A 242 -1.45 -12.63 -8.78
C ILE A 242 -2.18 -11.42 -8.22
N THR A 243 -1.82 -11.01 -7.01
CA THR A 243 -2.48 -9.88 -6.31
C THR A 243 -2.09 -8.52 -6.90
N GLY A 244 -0.89 -8.41 -7.49
CA GLY A 244 -0.38 -7.21 -8.16
C GLY A 244 -0.50 -7.28 -9.69
N ASN A 245 0.45 -6.62 -10.35
CA ASN A 245 0.51 -6.52 -11.81
C ASN A 245 1.23 -7.71 -12.43
N LEU A 246 0.87 -8.03 -13.67
CA LEU A 246 1.58 -9.01 -14.49
C LEU A 246 2.26 -8.29 -15.67
N LEU A 247 3.56 -8.47 -15.84
CA LEU A 247 4.32 -7.98 -17.00
C LEU A 247 4.72 -9.15 -17.89
N LEU A 248 4.33 -9.12 -19.16
CA LEU A 248 4.92 -9.94 -20.22
C LEU A 248 6.00 -9.09 -20.90
N GLY A 249 7.25 -9.30 -20.49
CA GLY A 249 8.42 -8.49 -20.84
C GLY A 249 8.81 -8.54 -22.31
N GLN A 250 9.52 -7.51 -22.78
CA GLN A 250 10.02 -7.42 -24.16
C GLN A 250 11.03 -8.54 -24.47
N GLU A 251 11.66 -9.09 -23.44
CA GLU A 251 12.64 -10.17 -23.48
C GLU A 251 12.06 -11.47 -24.04
N ILE A 252 10.73 -11.66 -23.97
CA ILE A 252 10.00 -12.75 -24.63
C ILE A 252 10.15 -12.67 -26.16
N LYS A 253 10.40 -11.48 -26.71
CA LYS A 253 10.48 -11.19 -28.15
C LYS A 253 9.20 -11.62 -28.87
N ASP A 254 9.28 -12.54 -29.83
CA ASP A 254 8.13 -13.10 -30.53
C ASP A 254 7.72 -14.48 -30.02
N GLY A 255 8.33 -14.96 -28.93
CA GLY A 255 8.05 -16.27 -28.36
C GLY A 255 6.79 -16.33 -27.52
N ASP A 256 6.41 -17.56 -27.13
CA ASP A 256 5.09 -17.86 -26.58
C ASP A 256 5.03 -17.81 -25.05
N VAL A 257 3.88 -17.41 -24.52
CA VAL A 257 3.53 -17.47 -23.09
C VAL A 257 2.12 -18.00 -22.94
N THR A 258 1.93 -18.91 -21.99
CA THR A 258 0.62 -19.46 -21.66
C THR A 258 0.21 -19.07 -20.24
N LEU A 259 -0.99 -18.52 -20.10
CA LEU A 259 -1.67 -18.29 -18.84
C LEU A 259 -2.87 -19.22 -18.78
N ASP A 260 -2.86 -20.17 -17.84
CA ASP A 260 -3.88 -21.19 -17.72
C ASP A 260 -4.46 -21.19 -16.28
N HIS A 261 -5.74 -20.88 -16.11
CA HIS A 261 -6.35 -20.68 -14.79
C HIS A 261 -5.61 -19.61 -13.95
N VAL A 262 -5.19 -18.51 -14.57
CA VAL A 262 -4.48 -17.41 -13.90
C VAL A 262 -5.43 -16.24 -13.63
N ASN A 263 -5.46 -15.76 -12.39
CA ASN A 263 -6.25 -14.62 -11.97
C ASN A 263 -5.34 -13.44 -11.59
N VAL A 264 -5.25 -12.43 -12.45
CA VAL A 264 -4.47 -11.21 -12.21
C VAL A 264 -5.40 -10.13 -11.68
N LYS A 265 -5.15 -9.69 -10.44
CA LYS A 265 -5.96 -8.66 -9.77
C LYS A 265 -5.56 -7.24 -10.16
N GLY A 266 -4.33 -7.05 -10.63
CA GLY A 266 -3.82 -5.78 -11.14
C GLY A 266 -3.90 -5.68 -12.66
N THR A 267 -3.00 -4.88 -13.23
CA THR A 267 -2.90 -4.69 -14.68
C THR A 267 -1.95 -5.72 -15.28
N THR A 268 -2.37 -6.35 -16.37
CA THR A 268 -1.50 -7.14 -17.23
C THR A 268 -0.96 -6.27 -18.36
N THR A 269 0.34 -6.03 -18.37
CA THR A 269 1.04 -5.28 -19.43
C THR A 269 1.75 -6.24 -20.37
N VAL A 270 1.43 -6.18 -21.65
CA VAL A 270 1.99 -7.05 -22.69
C VAL A 270 2.94 -6.25 -23.57
N ARG A 271 4.24 -6.50 -23.43
CA ARG A 271 5.31 -5.88 -24.24
C ARG A 271 6.04 -6.87 -25.13
N GLY A 272 6.02 -8.16 -24.79
CA GLY A 272 6.52 -9.27 -25.60
C GLY A 272 5.41 -10.07 -26.28
N GLY A 273 5.81 -11.07 -27.06
CA GLY A 273 4.95 -11.97 -27.83
C GLY A 273 4.83 -11.58 -29.30
N GLY A 274 4.80 -12.57 -30.20
CA GLY A 274 4.52 -12.42 -31.64
C GLY A 274 3.04 -12.61 -32.01
N GLU A 275 2.77 -12.76 -33.31
CA GLU A 275 1.41 -12.88 -33.89
C GLU A 275 0.62 -14.12 -33.44
N HIS A 276 1.24 -15.05 -32.70
CA HIS A 276 0.61 -16.32 -32.29
C HIS A 276 0.88 -16.73 -30.84
N SER A 277 1.28 -15.80 -29.98
CA SER A 277 2.14 -16.17 -28.84
C SER A 277 1.55 -16.09 -27.44
N ILE A 278 0.56 -15.22 -27.20
CA ILE A 278 0.02 -15.04 -25.85
C ILE A 278 -1.28 -15.81 -25.74
N HIS A 279 -1.24 -16.95 -25.07
CA HIS A 279 -2.38 -17.83 -24.85
C HIS A 279 -2.94 -17.62 -23.45
N VAL A 280 -4.24 -17.35 -23.36
CA VAL A 280 -4.93 -17.10 -22.10
C VAL A 280 -6.15 -18.02 -22.05
N THR A 281 -6.13 -18.98 -21.12
CA THR A 281 -7.13 -20.04 -20.99
C THR A 281 -7.68 -20.05 -19.58
N ASP A 282 -9.01 -20.09 -19.45
CA ASP A 282 -9.74 -20.11 -18.17
C ASP A 282 -9.24 -19.08 -17.14
N SER A 283 -8.80 -17.91 -17.62
CA SER A 283 -8.08 -16.92 -16.81
C SER A 283 -8.86 -15.62 -16.66
N VAL A 284 -8.56 -14.82 -15.64
CA VAL A 284 -9.18 -13.52 -15.40
C VAL A 284 -8.11 -12.45 -15.41
N LEU A 285 -8.19 -11.54 -16.39
CA LEU A 285 -7.31 -10.37 -16.52
C LEU A 285 -8.18 -9.11 -16.39
N VAL A 286 -8.11 -8.45 -15.24
CA VAL A 286 -8.98 -7.30 -14.89
C VAL A 286 -8.68 -6.06 -15.74
N ARG A 287 -7.44 -5.91 -16.21
CA ARG A 287 -7.07 -4.86 -17.15
C ARG A 287 -5.90 -5.32 -17.99
N VAL A 288 -6.00 -5.17 -19.30
CA VAL A 288 -4.90 -5.49 -20.22
C VAL A 288 -4.45 -4.25 -20.96
N ILE A 289 -3.14 -3.97 -20.90
CA ILE A 289 -2.48 -2.93 -21.68
C ILE A 289 -1.51 -3.61 -22.63
N VAL A 290 -1.68 -3.38 -23.94
CA VAL A 290 -0.74 -3.85 -24.96
C VAL A 290 0.18 -2.70 -25.34
N ASP A 291 1.47 -2.85 -25.03
CA ASP A 291 2.53 -1.84 -25.19
C ASP A 291 3.76 -2.49 -25.86
N LYS A 292 3.53 -3.18 -26.99
CA LYS A 292 4.61 -3.79 -27.78
C LYS A 292 5.27 -2.74 -28.67
N THR A 293 6.54 -2.45 -28.40
CA THR A 293 7.35 -1.53 -29.21
C THR A 293 7.81 -2.22 -30.49
N GLY A 294 7.00 -2.10 -31.54
CA GLY A 294 7.28 -2.64 -32.88
C GLY A 294 6.77 -4.06 -33.12
N GLY A 295 6.33 -4.34 -34.34
CA GLY A 295 5.71 -5.62 -34.70
C GLY A 295 4.25 -5.75 -34.23
N LYS A 296 3.73 -6.97 -34.24
CA LYS A 296 2.37 -7.30 -33.79
C LYS A 296 2.41 -8.34 -32.68
N VAL A 297 1.42 -8.28 -31.79
CA VAL A 297 1.17 -9.33 -30.79
C VAL A 297 -0.28 -9.78 -30.91
N ARG A 298 -0.51 -11.08 -30.75
CA ARG A 298 -1.86 -11.65 -30.65
C ARG A 298 -2.04 -12.26 -29.28
N ILE A 299 -3.12 -11.85 -28.61
CA ILE A 299 -3.60 -12.46 -27.38
C ILE A 299 -4.81 -13.31 -27.75
N VAL A 300 -4.75 -14.60 -27.43
CA VAL A 300 -5.82 -15.56 -27.69
C VAL A 300 -6.45 -15.94 -26.36
N ALA A 301 -7.66 -15.44 -26.11
CA ALA A 301 -8.47 -15.84 -24.98
C ALA A 301 -9.35 -17.05 -25.34
N SER A 302 -9.42 -18.05 -24.46
CA SER A 302 -10.23 -19.25 -24.66
C SER A 302 -10.81 -19.79 -23.36
N GLY A 303 -11.78 -20.72 -23.47
CA GLY A 303 -12.48 -21.27 -22.30
C GLY A 303 -13.33 -20.20 -21.60
N SER A 304 -13.32 -20.24 -20.27
CA SER A 304 -14.00 -19.30 -19.37
C SER A 304 -13.24 -17.97 -19.15
N THR A 305 -12.26 -17.65 -20.02
CA THR A 305 -11.43 -16.46 -19.87
C THR A 305 -12.24 -15.16 -19.91
N SER A 306 -11.96 -14.26 -18.97
CA SER A 306 -12.52 -12.91 -18.94
C SER A 306 -11.39 -11.88 -19.01
N VAL A 307 -11.48 -10.99 -20.00
CA VAL A 307 -10.59 -9.84 -20.19
C VAL A 307 -11.44 -8.58 -20.20
N GLN A 308 -11.14 -7.66 -19.28
CA GLN A 308 -11.84 -6.39 -19.12
C GLN A 308 -11.04 -5.22 -19.70
#